data_AF-A0A535RRB8-F1
#
_entry.id   AF-A0A535RRB8-F1
#
_cell.length_a   1.000
_cell.length_b   1.000
_cell.length_c   1.000
_cell.angle_alpha   90.00
_cell.angle_beta   90.00
_cell.angle_gamma   90.00
#
_symmetry.space_group_name_H-M   'P 1'
#
loop_
_entity.id
_entity.type
_entity.pdbx_description
1 polymer ?
#
loop_
_entity_poly.entity_id
_entity_poly.type
_entity_poly.pdbx_seq_one_letter_code
_entity_poly.pdbx_strand_id
1 'polypeptide(L)'
;MIDRKERAQMLDESLEILAGLWSGQTFSFKGEHYSVQNLTFLPTPIQSPRIPIWVVGAWPRMKSMRRVLRWDGLLPNKLNDDGSLAEITPADLRDMKRFIEEQRTETTPFDIIWEGRTPGEDREKAAAVVRPWTEAGATWWMEAMWTAPNGPDDVRKRVRQGPPRIV
;
A
#
# COMPACT_ATOMS: atom_id res chain seq x y z
N MET A 1 -14.41 -1.15 21.92
CA MET A 1 -13.40 -0.88 20.88
C MET A 1 -13.15 -2.20 20.16
N ILE A 2 -13.35 -2.26 18.84
CA ILE A 2 -13.13 -3.47 18.03
C ILE A 2 -11.64 -3.82 18.07
N ASP A 3 -11.30 -5.10 18.29
CA ASP A 3 -9.91 -5.53 18.44
C ASP A 3 -9.14 -5.47 17.10
N ARG A 4 -7.80 -5.53 17.14
CA ARG A 4 -6.96 -5.41 15.93
C ARG A 4 -7.17 -6.56 14.94
N LYS A 5 -7.42 -7.77 15.43
CA LYS A 5 -7.61 -8.98 14.62
C LYS A 5 -8.95 -8.93 13.92
N GLU A 6 -10.01 -8.55 14.63
CA GLU A 6 -11.36 -8.37 14.11
C GLU A 6 -11.37 -7.30 13.00
N ARG A 7 -10.74 -6.14 13.24
CA ARG A 7 -10.59 -5.11 12.18
C ARG A 7 -9.84 -5.62 10.94
N ALA A 8 -8.84 -6.49 11.13
CA ALA A 8 -8.10 -7.07 10.02
C ALA A 8 -8.96 -8.03 9.19
N GLN A 9 -9.84 -8.81 9.84
CA GLN A 9 -10.81 -9.68 9.16
C GLN A 9 -11.87 -8.85 8.42
N MET A 10 -12.40 -7.80 9.06
CA MET A 10 -13.33 -6.87 8.41
C MET A 10 -12.72 -6.22 7.17
N LEU A 11 -11.42 -5.86 7.21
CA LEU A 11 -10.71 -5.34 6.05
C LEU A 11 -10.63 -6.40 4.94
N ASP A 12 -10.26 -7.64 5.26
CA ASP A 12 -10.18 -8.73 4.27
C ASP A 12 -11.52 -8.92 3.52
N GLU A 13 -12.63 -8.97 4.25
CA GLU A 13 -13.96 -9.08 3.67
C GLU A 13 -14.35 -7.85 2.85
N SER A 14 -14.04 -6.65 3.35
CA SER A 14 -14.36 -5.40 2.65
C SER A 14 -13.66 -5.29 1.30
N LEU A 15 -12.39 -5.69 1.23
CA LEU A 15 -11.63 -5.64 -0.02
C LEU A 15 -12.17 -6.67 -1.04
N GLU A 16 -12.56 -7.86 -0.58
CA GLU A 16 -13.17 -8.89 -1.42
C GLU A 16 -14.53 -8.44 -1.97
N ILE A 17 -15.36 -7.81 -1.13
CA ILE A 17 -16.62 -7.21 -1.55
C ILE A 17 -16.39 -6.11 -2.59
N LEU A 18 -15.46 -5.18 -2.36
CA LEU A 18 -15.16 -4.10 -3.32
C LEU A 18 -14.71 -4.67 -4.67
N ALA A 19 -13.79 -5.62 -4.67
CA ALA A 19 -13.32 -6.26 -5.90
C ALA A 19 -14.44 -6.99 -6.64
N GLY A 20 -15.32 -7.69 -5.91
CA GLY A 20 -16.49 -8.37 -6.47
C GLY A 20 -17.49 -7.40 -7.09
N LEU A 21 -17.86 -6.34 -6.37
CA LEU A 21 -18.79 -5.32 -6.85
C LEU A 21 -18.25 -4.57 -8.07
N TRP A 22 -16.96 -4.26 -8.11
CA TRP A 22 -16.33 -3.57 -9.24
C TRP A 22 -16.27 -4.38 -10.54
N SER A 23 -16.55 -5.69 -10.50
CA SER A 23 -16.72 -6.50 -11.72
C SER A 23 -17.95 -6.10 -12.55
N GLY A 24 -18.92 -5.41 -11.95
CA GLY A 24 -20.21 -5.07 -12.57
C GLY A 24 -21.15 -6.25 -12.77
N GLN A 25 -20.76 -7.46 -12.37
CA GLN A 25 -21.62 -8.65 -12.37
C GLN A 25 -22.50 -8.68 -11.11
N THR A 26 -23.58 -9.46 -11.13
CA THR A 26 -24.34 -9.75 -9.91
C THR A 26 -23.43 -10.46 -8.90
N PHE A 27 -23.25 -9.84 -7.74
CA PHE A 27 -22.35 -10.30 -6.71
C PHE A 27 -23.12 -10.60 -5.42
N SER A 28 -22.74 -11.70 -4.77
CA SER A 28 -23.17 -12.04 -3.42
C SER A 28 -21.94 -12.44 -2.60
N PHE A 29 -21.94 -12.07 -1.33
CA PHE A 29 -20.87 -12.37 -0.39
C PHE A 29 -21.49 -12.70 0.96
N LYS A 30 -20.93 -13.70 1.65
CA LYS A 30 -21.33 -14.05 3.01
C LYS A 30 -20.08 -14.37 3.82
N GLY A 31 -19.60 -13.39 4.55
CA GLY A 31 -18.49 -13.50 5.49
C GLY A 31 -18.97 -13.58 6.94
N GLU A 32 -18.02 -13.48 7.85
CA GLU A 32 -18.28 -13.40 9.29
C GLU A 32 -18.82 -12.01 9.67
N HIS A 33 -18.29 -10.96 9.02
CA HIS A 33 -18.59 -9.56 9.37
C HIS A 33 -19.63 -8.93 8.45
N TYR A 34 -19.65 -9.32 7.17
CA TYR A 34 -20.51 -8.71 6.17
C TYR A 34 -21.27 -9.73 5.32
N SER A 35 -22.46 -9.32 4.87
CA SER A 35 -23.30 -10.08 3.94
C SER A 35 -23.84 -9.13 2.87
N VAL A 36 -23.67 -9.53 1.60
CA VAL A 36 -24.18 -8.84 0.42
C VAL A 36 -24.95 -9.87 -0.41
N GLN A 37 -26.16 -9.54 -0.85
CA GLN A 37 -27.00 -10.48 -1.60
C GLN A 37 -27.47 -9.85 -2.90
N ASN A 38 -27.19 -10.54 -4.01
CA ASN A 38 -27.68 -10.24 -5.35
C ASN A 38 -27.54 -8.77 -5.76
N LEU A 39 -26.38 -8.16 -5.43
CA LEU A 39 -26.11 -6.75 -5.72
C LEU A 39 -25.35 -6.62 -7.03
N THR A 40 -25.79 -5.71 -7.90
CA THR A 40 -25.04 -5.29 -9.08
C THR A 40 -24.60 -3.84 -8.88
N PHE A 41 -23.31 -3.55 -9.01
CA PHE A 41 -22.76 -2.21 -8.79
C PHE A 41 -22.32 -1.59 -10.12
N LEU A 42 -22.99 -0.51 -10.51
CA LEU A 42 -22.73 0.21 -11.76
C LEU A 42 -22.66 1.73 -11.52
N PRO A 43 -21.87 2.47 -12.31
CA PRO A 43 -20.97 1.97 -13.35
C PRO A 43 -19.75 1.23 -12.78
N THR A 44 -19.11 0.38 -13.59
CA THR A 44 -17.82 -0.22 -13.23
C THR A 44 -16.70 0.84 -13.25
N PRO A 45 -15.61 0.63 -12.50
CA PRO A 45 -14.42 1.48 -12.65
C PRO A 45 -13.88 1.50 -14.08
N ILE A 46 -13.19 2.59 -14.43
CA ILE A 46 -12.50 2.73 -15.72
C ILE A 46 -11.28 1.78 -15.76
N GLN A 47 -10.61 1.58 -14.63
CA GLN A 47 -9.47 0.70 -14.49
C GLN A 47 -9.88 -0.78 -14.54
N SER A 48 -9.08 -1.59 -15.24
CA SER A 48 -9.26 -3.04 -15.37
C SER A 48 -8.05 -3.79 -14.76
N PRO A 49 -8.26 -4.91 -14.06
CA PRO A 49 -9.55 -5.58 -13.79
C PRO A 49 -10.39 -4.88 -12.69
N ARG A 50 -9.79 -3.93 -11.95
CA ARG A 50 -10.43 -3.12 -10.91
C ARG A 50 -9.57 -1.89 -10.59
N ILE A 51 -10.04 -1.02 -9.70
CA ILE A 51 -9.18 0.04 -9.12
C ILE A 51 -8.03 -0.63 -8.36
N PRO A 52 -6.75 -0.29 -8.63
CA PRO A 52 -5.62 -0.88 -7.91
C PRO A 52 -5.70 -0.62 -6.40
N ILE A 53 -5.45 -1.65 -5.61
CA ILE A 53 -5.45 -1.58 -4.15
C ILE A 53 -4.05 -1.89 -3.63
N TRP A 54 -3.47 -0.92 -2.93
CA TRP A 54 -2.26 -1.11 -2.13
C TRP A 54 -2.65 -1.38 -0.68
N VAL A 55 -2.06 -2.41 -0.07
CA VAL A 55 -2.38 -2.79 1.30
C VAL A 55 -1.17 -2.73 2.21
N VAL A 56 -1.41 -2.43 3.49
CA VAL A 56 -0.36 -2.45 4.50
C VAL A 56 0.12 -3.87 4.74
N GLY A 57 1.41 -4.09 4.58
CA GLY A 57 2.11 -5.31 4.98
C GLY A 57 2.90 -5.08 6.26
N ALA A 58 2.42 -5.58 7.40
CA ALA A 58 3.16 -5.54 8.65
C ALA A 58 4.20 -6.67 8.70
N TRP A 59 5.47 -6.35 8.47
CA TRP A 59 6.59 -7.29 8.53
C TRP A 59 7.10 -7.50 9.96
N PRO A 60 7.46 -8.72 10.39
CA PRO A 60 7.31 -10.02 9.71
C PRO A 60 6.01 -10.76 10.10
N ARG A 61 4.87 -10.07 10.24
CA ARG A 61 3.59 -10.68 10.61
C ARG A 61 2.95 -11.36 9.38
N MET A 62 3.19 -12.66 9.23
CA MET A 62 2.83 -13.40 8.01
C MET A 62 1.35 -13.41 7.63
N LYS A 63 0.41 -13.26 8.58
CA LYS A 63 -1.00 -13.06 8.23
C LYS A 63 -1.24 -11.75 7.46
N SER A 64 -0.55 -10.67 7.85
CA SER A 64 -0.60 -9.40 7.13
C SER A 64 0.08 -9.50 5.78
N MET A 65 1.25 -10.15 5.71
CA MET A 65 1.98 -10.30 4.45
C MET A 65 1.26 -11.19 3.43
N ARG A 66 0.57 -12.24 3.86
CA ARG A 66 -0.25 -13.06 2.95
C ARG A 66 -1.41 -12.29 2.33
N ARG A 67 -1.99 -11.30 3.04
CA ARG A 67 -3.00 -10.40 2.46
C ARG A 67 -2.41 -9.63 1.28
N VAL A 68 -1.20 -9.08 1.44
CA VAL A 68 -0.50 -8.31 0.40
C VAL A 68 -0.43 -9.05 -0.92
N LEU A 69 -0.16 -10.37 -0.88
CA LEU A 69 -0.01 -11.20 -2.09
C LEU A 69 -1.28 -11.24 -2.96
N ARG A 70 -2.47 -10.98 -2.40
CA ARG A 70 -3.77 -10.99 -3.11
C ARG A 70 -4.08 -9.67 -3.82
N TRP A 71 -3.29 -8.62 -3.60
CA TRP A 71 -3.60 -7.27 -4.05
C TRP A 71 -2.50 -6.70 -4.96
N ASP A 72 -2.60 -5.41 -5.27
CA ASP A 72 -1.85 -4.76 -6.34
C ASP A 72 -0.61 -4.03 -5.81
N GLY A 73 -0.39 -4.00 -4.49
CA GLY A 73 0.84 -3.45 -3.94
C GLY A 73 1.01 -3.53 -2.42
N LEU A 74 2.25 -3.33 -2.00
CA LEU A 74 2.71 -3.30 -0.62
C LEU A 74 2.95 -1.86 -0.16
N LEU A 75 2.28 -1.44 0.92
CA LEU A 75 2.73 -0.34 1.77
C LEU A 75 3.36 -0.94 3.04
N PRO A 76 4.68 -0.94 3.19
CA PRO A 76 5.36 -1.70 4.23
C PRO A 76 5.26 -1.00 5.58
N ASN A 77 4.95 -1.79 6.62
CA ASN A 77 5.19 -1.45 8.01
C ASN A 77 6.11 -2.51 8.62
N LYS A 78 6.92 -2.16 9.59
CA LYS A 78 7.70 -3.13 10.37
C LYS A 78 7.28 -3.05 11.82
N LEU A 79 7.14 -4.21 12.44
CA LEU A 79 6.78 -4.31 13.85
C LEU A 79 7.89 -5.03 14.60
N ASN A 80 8.20 -4.51 15.78
CA ASN A 80 8.99 -5.23 16.78
C ASN A 80 8.18 -6.40 17.36
N ASP A 81 8.83 -7.26 18.15
CA ASP A 81 8.19 -8.42 18.78
C ASP A 81 7.04 -8.01 19.71
N ASP A 82 7.20 -6.90 20.42
CA ASP A 82 6.21 -6.28 21.30
C ASP A 82 5.03 -5.62 20.55
N GLY A 83 5.09 -5.55 19.22
CA GLY A 83 4.06 -4.97 18.36
C GLY A 83 4.12 -3.46 18.20
N SER A 84 5.18 -2.80 18.68
CA SER A 84 5.50 -1.40 18.36
C SER A 84 6.01 -1.26 16.92
N LEU A 85 5.87 -0.06 16.33
CA LEU A 85 6.41 0.23 15.00
C LEU A 85 7.95 0.29 15.06
N ALA A 86 8.59 -0.36 14.10
CA ALA A 86 10.02 -0.35 13.91
C ALA A 86 10.38 0.45 12.66
N GLU A 87 11.58 1.02 12.65
CA GLU A 87 12.13 1.64 11.45
C GLU A 87 12.36 0.60 10.36
N ILE A 88 11.92 0.91 9.15
CA ILE A 88 12.20 0.12 7.95
C ILE A 88 13.49 0.63 7.34
N THR A 89 14.32 -0.30 6.89
CA THR A 89 15.52 -0.01 6.11
C THR A 89 15.36 -0.49 4.66
N PRO A 90 16.20 -0.03 3.72
CA PRO A 90 16.26 -0.60 2.37
C PRO A 90 16.58 -2.10 2.34
N ALA A 91 17.25 -2.66 3.35
CA ALA A 91 17.45 -4.10 3.47
C ALA A 91 16.13 -4.83 3.78
N ASP A 92 15.32 -4.29 4.70
CA ASP A 92 14.00 -4.85 5.00
C ASP A 92 13.09 -4.84 3.77
N LEU A 93 13.12 -3.77 2.97
CA LEU A 93 12.32 -3.69 1.75
C LEU A 93 12.74 -4.76 0.72
N ARG A 94 14.05 -5.04 0.59
CA ARG A 94 14.56 -6.14 -0.25
C ARG A 94 14.07 -7.50 0.24
N ASP A 95 14.01 -7.71 1.55
CA ASP A 95 13.48 -8.95 2.13
C ASP A 95 11.98 -9.12 1.88
N MET A 96 11.20 -8.04 2.03
CA MET A 96 9.77 -8.05 1.71
C MET A 96 9.52 -8.30 0.22
N LYS A 97 10.29 -7.64 -0.65
CA LYS A 97 10.24 -7.84 -2.10
C LYS A 97 10.53 -9.30 -2.45
N ARG A 98 11.61 -9.88 -1.93
CA ARG A 98 11.95 -11.29 -2.14
C ARG A 98 10.82 -12.22 -1.70
N PHE A 99 10.23 -11.98 -0.52
CA PHE A 99 9.07 -12.74 -0.06
C PHE A 99 7.89 -12.64 -1.03
N ILE A 100 7.59 -11.46 -1.58
CA ILE A 100 6.51 -11.29 -2.55
C ILE A 100 6.82 -12.05 -3.84
N GLU A 101 8.03 -11.92 -4.38
CA GLU A 101 8.46 -12.61 -5.61
C GLU A 101 8.42 -14.14 -5.46
N GLU A 102 8.77 -14.67 -4.28
CA GLU A 102 8.75 -16.11 -4.01
C GLU A 102 7.35 -16.67 -3.77
N GLN A 103 6.42 -15.88 -3.24
CA GLN A 103 5.13 -16.38 -2.74
C GLN A 103 3.91 -15.95 -3.57
N ARG A 104 4.02 -14.88 -4.37
CA ARG A 104 2.89 -14.36 -5.14
C ARG A 104 2.69 -15.18 -6.41
N THR A 105 1.48 -15.74 -6.55
CA THR A 105 1.08 -16.51 -7.74
C THR A 105 0.40 -15.65 -8.81
N GLU A 106 -0.14 -14.50 -8.43
CA GLU A 106 -0.79 -13.57 -9.36
C GLU A 106 0.24 -12.93 -10.30
N THR A 107 -0.11 -12.81 -11.58
CA THR A 107 0.74 -12.20 -12.62
C THR A 107 0.39 -10.74 -12.91
N THR A 108 -0.60 -10.19 -12.20
CA THR A 108 -0.97 -8.78 -12.33
C THR A 108 0.18 -7.86 -11.88
N PRO A 109 0.24 -6.61 -12.37
CA PRO A 109 1.21 -5.63 -11.89
C PRO A 109 1.20 -5.52 -10.37
N PHE A 110 2.37 -5.25 -9.78
CA PHE A 110 2.53 -5.15 -8.34
C PHE A 110 3.46 -3.99 -7.98
N ASP A 111 2.98 -3.12 -7.09
CA ASP A 111 3.72 -1.96 -6.62
C ASP A 111 4.31 -2.17 -5.22
N ILE A 112 5.52 -1.63 -5.01
CA ILE A 112 6.12 -1.50 -3.69
C ILE A 112 6.24 -0.02 -3.39
N ILE A 113 5.44 0.44 -2.43
CA ILE A 113 5.27 1.85 -2.11
C ILE A 113 6.12 2.15 -0.89
N TRP A 114 7.05 3.08 -1.01
CA TRP A 114 7.73 3.62 0.15
C TRP A 114 7.31 5.07 0.37
N GLU A 115 7.17 5.45 1.64
CA GLU A 115 6.81 6.81 2.01
C GLU A 115 7.95 7.50 2.75
N GLY A 116 8.04 8.81 2.55
CA GLY A 116 9.04 9.62 3.23
C GLY A 116 8.95 11.08 2.83
N ARG A 117 9.92 11.85 3.30
CA ARG A 117 10.01 13.28 3.02
C ARG A 117 11.26 13.59 2.25
N THR A 118 11.13 14.38 1.17
CA THR A 118 12.27 14.85 0.38
C THR A 118 12.40 16.37 0.44
N PRO A 119 13.64 16.91 0.41
CA PRO A 119 13.87 18.33 0.31
C PRO A 119 13.56 18.81 -1.11
N GLY A 120 12.32 19.22 -1.39
CA GLY A 120 11.88 19.53 -2.76
C GLY A 120 12.54 20.76 -3.42
N GLU A 121 13.28 21.58 -2.68
CA GLU A 121 14.12 22.66 -3.24
C GLU A 121 15.50 22.18 -3.70
N ASP A 122 15.94 21.02 -3.21
CA ASP A 122 17.27 20.47 -3.47
C ASP A 122 17.15 19.12 -4.17
N ARG A 123 17.26 19.15 -5.50
CA ARG A 123 17.04 17.99 -6.35
C ARG A 123 18.05 16.87 -6.07
N GLU A 124 19.31 17.21 -5.84
CA GLU A 124 20.36 16.22 -5.59
C GLU A 124 20.12 15.52 -4.25
N LYS A 125 19.78 16.28 -3.20
CA LYS A 125 19.43 15.68 -1.91
C LYS A 125 18.13 14.88 -1.98
N ALA A 126 17.13 15.34 -2.72
CA ALA A 126 15.91 14.58 -2.93
C ALA A 126 16.20 13.24 -3.62
N ALA A 127 17.03 13.23 -4.66
CA ALA A 127 17.46 12.01 -5.32
C ALA A 127 18.26 11.09 -4.38
N ALA A 128 19.17 11.64 -3.57
CA ALA A 128 19.95 10.88 -2.60
C ALA A 128 19.08 10.21 -1.52
N VAL A 129 17.97 10.84 -1.11
CA VAL A 129 17.00 10.26 -0.17
C VAL A 129 16.26 9.07 -0.79
N VAL A 130 15.81 9.19 -2.05
CA VAL A 130 14.96 8.16 -2.69
C VAL A 130 15.77 7.00 -3.27
N ARG A 131 16.98 7.27 -3.77
CA ARG A 131 17.81 6.29 -4.50
C ARG A 131 17.96 4.93 -3.78
N PRO A 132 18.28 4.86 -2.47
CA PRO A 132 18.40 3.57 -1.78
C PRO A 132 17.11 2.75 -1.78
N TRP A 133 15.95 3.42 -1.77
CA TRP A 133 14.65 2.76 -1.78
C TRP A 133 14.28 2.23 -3.15
N THR A 134 14.54 3.00 -4.20
CA THR A 134 14.38 2.54 -5.58
C THR A 134 15.29 1.35 -5.87
N GLU A 135 16.56 1.41 -5.45
CA GLU A 135 17.50 0.28 -5.57
C GLU A 135 17.06 -0.95 -4.76
N ALA A 136 16.41 -0.75 -3.63
CA ALA A 136 15.80 -1.82 -2.85
C ALA A 136 14.52 -2.41 -3.46
N GLY A 137 13.95 -1.75 -4.48
CA GLY A 137 12.81 -2.22 -5.25
C GLY A 137 11.50 -1.45 -5.02
N ALA A 138 11.52 -0.29 -4.39
CA ALA A 138 10.36 0.60 -4.37
C ALA A 138 10.01 1.05 -5.79
N THR A 139 8.75 0.86 -6.19
CA THR A 139 8.21 1.31 -7.48
C THR A 139 7.52 2.68 -7.36
N TRP A 140 7.08 3.04 -6.14
CA TRP A 140 6.49 4.34 -5.84
C TRP A 140 7.18 5.02 -4.65
N TRP A 141 7.32 6.34 -4.76
CA TRP A 141 7.62 7.22 -3.64
C TRP A 141 6.40 8.04 -3.29
N MET A 142 5.90 7.90 -2.06
CA MET A 142 4.81 8.70 -1.52
C MET A 142 5.36 9.78 -0.60
N GLU A 143 5.16 11.04 -1.00
CA GLU A 143 5.60 12.18 -0.19
C GLU A 143 4.71 12.33 1.05
N ALA A 144 5.27 12.05 2.22
CA ALA A 144 4.57 11.97 3.49
C ALA A 144 4.97 13.12 4.42
N MET A 145 4.12 14.15 4.51
CA MET A 145 4.30 15.30 5.38
C MET A 145 3.55 15.14 6.71
N TRP A 146 3.88 14.09 7.45
CA TRP A 146 3.25 13.77 8.74
C TRP A 146 3.57 14.79 9.85
N THR A 147 4.65 15.54 9.71
CA THR A 147 5.10 16.55 10.69
C THR A 147 5.26 17.93 10.06
N ALA A 148 5.10 18.96 10.89
CA ALA A 148 5.24 20.35 10.46
C ALA A 148 6.62 20.64 9.80
N PRO A 149 6.70 21.59 8.86
CA PRO A 149 5.59 22.33 8.27
C PRO A 149 4.76 21.43 7.33
N ASN A 150 3.44 21.35 7.54
CA ASN A 150 2.52 20.49 6.79
C ASN A 150 1.16 21.16 6.56
N GLY A 151 1.13 22.50 6.55
CA GLY A 151 -0.06 23.25 6.21
C GLY A 151 -0.44 23.10 4.72
N PRO A 152 -1.67 23.47 4.33
CA PRO A 152 -2.13 23.36 2.94
C PRO A 152 -1.18 24.03 1.93
N ASP A 153 -0.58 25.17 2.28
CA ASP A 153 0.35 25.87 1.39
C ASP A 153 1.72 25.19 1.31
N ASP A 154 2.19 24.57 2.39
CA ASP A 154 3.40 23.74 2.37
C ASP A 154 3.22 22.52 1.47
N VAL A 155 2.06 21.85 1.57
CA VAL A 155 1.71 20.69 0.74
C VAL A 155 1.58 21.12 -0.73
N ARG A 156 0.87 22.21 -1.03
CA ARG A 156 0.77 22.75 -2.40
C ARG A 156 2.13 23.11 -2.97
N LYS A 157 2.99 23.72 -2.16
CA LYS A 157 4.37 24.03 -2.54
C LYS A 157 5.12 22.74 -2.89
N ARG A 158 5.04 21.72 -2.04
CA ARG A 158 5.69 20.43 -2.27
C ARG A 158 5.17 19.74 -3.53
N VAL A 159 3.87 19.75 -3.77
CA VAL A 159 3.27 19.22 -5.01
C VAL A 159 3.82 19.93 -6.25
N ARG A 160 3.92 21.27 -6.22
CA ARG A 160 4.45 22.07 -7.35
C ARG A 160 5.94 21.81 -7.63
N GLN A 161 6.73 21.43 -6.62
CA GLN A 161 8.13 21.05 -6.81
C GLN A 161 8.29 19.74 -7.59
N GLY A 162 7.24 18.91 -7.66
CA GLY A 162 7.23 17.66 -8.42
C GLY A 162 8.00 16.52 -7.74
N PRO A 163 7.99 15.32 -8.34
CA PRO A 163 8.67 14.16 -7.76
C PRO A 163 10.21 14.31 -7.82
N PRO A 164 10.95 13.67 -6.90
CA PRO A 164 12.40 13.52 -7.02
C PRO A 164 12.78 12.89 -8.36
N ARG A 165 13.83 13.42 -9.01
CA ARG A 165 14.34 12.88 -10.28
C ARG A 165 15.61 12.08 -9.98
N ILE A 166 15.61 10.80 -10.32
CA ILE A 166 16.71 9.87 -10.02
C ILE A 166 17.70 9.75 -11.19
N VAL A 167 17.39 10.42 -12.32
CA VAL A 167 18.16 10.47 -13.57
C VAL A 167 19.01 11.72 -13.65
#